data_AF-A0AAV6JGI4-F1
#
_entry.id   AF-A0AAV6JGI4-F1
#
_cell.length_a   1.000
_cell.length_b   1.000
_cell.length_c   1.000
_cell.angle_alpha   90.00
_cell.angle_beta   90.00
_cell.angle_gamma   90.00
#
_symmetry.space_group_name_H-M   'P 1'
#
loop_
_entity.id
_entity.type
_entity.pdbx_description
1 polymer ?
#
loop_
_entity_poly.entity_id
_entity_poly.type
_entity_poly.pdbx_seq_one_letter_code
_entity_poly.pdbx_strand_id
1 'polypeptide(L)'
;MFSAEEEREGLIKEISRLCSFSNLKELEVNKTRRSTPFVENKAFFRRGEVGDSVNHLTPEMVERLNKVIEEKLGGSALTFKTGF
;
A
#
# COMPACT_ATOMS: atom_id res chain seq x y z
N MET A 1 -12.09 -20.20 -1.32
CA MET A 1 -10.71 -20.70 -1.21
C MET A 1 -10.35 -21.25 -2.58
N PHE A 2 -9.13 -21.02 -3.06
CA PHE A 2 -8.67 -21.59 -4.33
C PHE A 2 -8.69 -23.12 -4.23
N SER A 3 -8.99 -23.79 -5.32
CA SER A 3 -8.87 -25.24 -5.44
C SER A 3 -7.39 -25.63 -5.48
N ALA A 4 -7.08 -26.88 -5.11
CA ALA A 4 -5.73 -27.40 -5.20
C ALA A 4 -5.18 -27.40 -6.64
N GLU A 5 -6.05 -27.44 -7.64
CA GLU A 5 -5.68 -27.31 -9.05
C GLU A 5 -5.25 -25.87 -9.37
N GLU A 6 -6.07 -24.87 -9.04
CA GLU A 6 -5.72 -23.45 -9.21
C GLU A 6 -4.43 -23.07 -8.47
N GLU A 7 -4.20 -23.65 -7.29
CA GLU A 7 -2.95 -23.47 -6.54
C GLU A 7 -1.75 -24.09 -7.27
N ARG A 8 -1.88 -25.31 -7.80
CA ARG A 8 -0.83 -25.99 -8.58
C ARG A 8 -0.53 -25.26 -9.90
N GLU A 9 -1.56 -24.73 -10.54
CA GLU A 9 -1.44 -23.92 -11.75
C GLU A 9 -0.84 -22.54 -11.48
N GLY A 10 -0.69 -22.16 -10.20
CA GLY A 10 -0.04 -20.92 -9.80
C GLY A 10 -0.93 -19.69 -9.98
N LEU A 11 -2.25 -19.85 -10.05
CA LEU A 11 -3.22 -18.77 -10.22
C LEU A 11 -3.02 -17.66 -9.18
N ILE A 12 -2.72 -18.03 -7.93
CA ILE A 12 -2.45 -17.07 -6.85
C ILE A 12 -1.24 -16.18 -7.17
N LYS A 13 -0.16 -16.77 -7.72
CA LYS A 13 1.04 -16.02 -8.09
C LYS A 13 0.76 -15.12 -9.29
N GLU A 14 -0.04 -15.58 -10.24
CA GLU A 14 -0.43 -14.78 -11.39
C GLU A 14 -1.28 -13.57 -10.99
N ILE A 15 -2.30 -13.77 -10.14
CA ILE A 15 -3.12 -12.68 -9.59
C ILE A 15 -2.25 -11.71 -8.80
N SER A 16 -1.35 -12.23 -7.95
CA SER A 16 -0.42 -11.38 -7.17
C SER A 16 0.49 -10.56 -8.07
N ARG A 17 1.02 -11.14 -9.15
CA ARG A 17 1.83 -10.44 -10.16
C ARG A 17 1.03 -9.37 -10.88
N LEU A 18 -0.17 -9.71 -11.35
CA LEU A 18 -1.07 -8.79 -12.06
C LEU A 18 -1.45 -7.59 -11.19
N CYS A 19 -1.77 -7.84 -9.92
CA CYS A 19 -2.14 -6.82 -8.95
C CYS A 19 -0.95 -6.17 -8.23
N SER A 20 0.29 -6.57 -8.55
CA SER A 20 1.47 -6.00 -7.91
C SER A 20 1.57 -4.50 -8.18
N PHE A 21 2.01 -3.74 -7.18
CA PHE A 21 2.17 -2.29 -7.30
C PHE A 21 3.05 -1.92 -8.51
N SER A 22 4.16 -2.64 -8.70
CA SER A 22 5.06 -2.47 -9.84
C SER A 22 4.37 -2.72 -11.18
N ASN A 23 3.55 -3.78 -11.31
CA ASN A 23 2.84 -4.03 -12.56
C ASN A 23 1.81 -2.95 -12.83
N LEU A 24 0.96 -2.64 -11.84
CA LEU A 24 -0.11 -1.66 -11.98
C LEU A 24 0.42 -0.25 -12.27
N LYS A 25 1.50 0.18 -11.60
CA LYS A 25 2.15 1.47 -11.85
C LYS A 25 2.67 1.59 -13.28
N GLU A 26 3.14 0.48 -13.86
CA GLU A 26 3.75 0.48 -15.18
C GLU A 26 2.74 0.42 -16.35
N LEU A 27 1.46 0.16 -16.09
CA LEU A 27 0.43 0.16 -17.13
C LEU A 27 0.25 1.55 -17.74
N GLU A 28 0.15 1.62 -19.08
CA GLU A 28 0.00 2.88 -19.82
C GLU A 28 -1.19 3.72 -19.36
N VAL A 29 -2.31 3.07 -19.02
CA VAL A 29 -3.49 3.74 -18.47
C VAL A 29 -3.21 4.44 -17.15
N ASN A 30 -2.26 3.94 -16.36
CA ASN A 30 -1.90 4.51 -15.06
C ASN A 30 -0.80 5.57 -15.18
N LYS A 31 -0.01 5.58 -16.26
CA LYS A 31 1.00 6.62 -16.51
C LYS A 31 0.46 7.87 -17.20
N THR A 32 -0.46 7.68 -18.14
CA THR A 32 -0.81 8.72 -19.12
C THR A 32 -2.25 9.22 -19.04
N ARG A 33 -3.15 8.41 -18.48
CA ARG A 33 -4.59 8.74 -18.45
C ARG A 33 -4.99 9.42 -17.15
N ARG A 34 -6.22 9.89 -17.17
CA ARG A 34 -6.89 10.60 -16.09
C ARG A 34 -8.25 9.95 -15.87
N SER A 35 -8.48 9.42 -14.67
CA SER A 35 -9.75 8.80 -14.26
C SER A 35 -10.69 9.80 -13.59
N THR A 36 -10.16 10.88 -13.00
CA THR A 36 -10.93 11.95 -12.39
C THR A 36 -10.58 13.29 -13.04
N PRO A 37 -11.48 14.28 -13.14
CA PRO A 37 -11.19 15.53 -13.85
C PRO A 37 -9.93 16.27 -13.37
N PHE A 38 -9.52 16.07 -12.12
CA PHE A 38 -8.48 16.83 -11.45
C PHE A 38 -7.18 16.05 -11.20
N VAL A 39 -7.20 14.72 -11.25
CA VAL A 39 -6.04 13.89 -10.85
C VAL A 39 -5.66 12.91 -11.95
N GLU A 40 -4.45 13.06 -12.48
CA GLU A 40 -3.84 12.08 -13.38
C GLU A 40 -3.61 10.74 -12.67
N ASN A 41 -3.78 9.64 -13.38
CA ASN A 41 -3.72 8.32 -12.77
C ASN A 41 -2.37 8.03 -12.11
N LYS A 42 -1.28 8.61 -12.62
CA LYS A 42 0.08 8.42 -12.10
C LYS A 42 0.22 8.89 -10.65
N ALA A 43 -0.62 9.83 -10.22
CA ALA A 43 -0.62 10.33 -8.85
C ALA A 43 -1.06 9.27 -7.82
N PHE A 44 -1.88 8.28 -8.22
CA PHE A 44 -2.29 7.18 -7.35
C PHE A 44 -1.17 6.14 -7.13
N PHE A 45 -0.11 6.13 -7.97
CA PHE A 45 0.97 5.15 -7.94
C PHE A 45 2.32 5.79 -7.60
N ARG A 46 2.47 6.31 -6.38
CA ARG A 46 3.67 7.04 -5.92
C ARG A 46 4.90 6.12 -5.68
N ARG A 47 5.13 5.69 -4.44
CA ARG A 47 6.26 4.81 -4.06
C ARG A 47 5.82 3.38 -3.76
N GLY A 48 4.72 3.21 -3.02
CA GLY A 48 4.25 1.88 -2.61
C GLY A 48 5.17 1.19 -1.59
N GLU A 49 5.92 1.98 -0.82
CA GLU A 49 6.96 1.51 0.10
C GLU A 49 6.54 1.75 1.55
N VAL A 50 6.85 0.79 2.42
CA VAL A 50 6.71 0.93 3.88
C VAL A 50 7.87 1.78 4.41
N GLY A 51 7.59 2.73 5.31
CA GLY A 51 8.60 3.56 5.98
C GLY A 51 8.94 4.87 5.27
N ASP A 52 8.30 5.19 4.14
CA ASP A 52 8.53 6.46 3.45
C ASP A 52 8.03 7.70 4.23
N SER A 53 7.33 7.50 5.35
CA SER A 53 6.97 8.53 6.34
C SER A 53 8.16 9.38 6.78
N VAL A 54 9.33 8.76 6.94
CA VAL A 54 10.55 9.43 7.42
C VAL A 54 11.05 10.53 6.47
N ASN A 55 10.65 10.50 5.20
CA ASN A 55 11.00 11.53 4.21
C ASN A 55 10.09 12.78 4.33
N HIS A 56 9.04 12.72 5.14
CA HIS A 56 7.99 13.73 5.22
C HIS A 56 7.68 14.21 6.64
N LEU A 57 7.99 13.40 7.66
CA LEU A 57 7.68 13.69 9.05
C LEU A 57 8.97 13.88 9.86
N THR A 58 8.97 14.87 10.75
CA THR A 58 10.04 14.98 11.75
C THR A 58 9.89 13.89 12.80
N PRO A 59 10.98 13.53 13.53
CA PRO A 59 10.90 12.56 14.63
C PRO A 59 9.84 12.91 15.68
N GLU A 60 9.66 14.20 15.99
CA GLU A 60 8.64 14.68 16.93
C GLU A 60 7.21 14.41 16.41
N MET A 61 6.97 14.64 15.11
CA MET A 61 5.66 14.36 14.49
C MET A 61 5.35 12.85 14.52
N VAL A 62 6.35 12.01 14.27
CA VAL A 62 6.23 10.56 14.35
C VAL A 62 5.90 10.12 15.78
N GLU A 63 6.61 10.64 16.79
CA GLU A 63 6.34 10.33 18.19
C GLU A 63 4.91 10.72 18.59
N ARG A 64 4.46 11.91 18.18
CA ARG A 64 3.09 12.37 18.42
C ARG A 64 2.06 11.45 17.76
N LEU A 65 2.30 11.01 16.52
CA LEU A 65 1.40 10.08 15.82
C LEU A 65 1.34 8.72 16.51
N ASN A 66 2.48 8.18 16.95
CA ASN A 66 2.55 6.91 17.68
C ASN A 66 1.71 6.95 18.96
N LYS A 67 1.78 8.06 19.73
CA LYS A 67 0.94 8.25 20.93
C LYS A 67 -0.55 8.22 20.59
N VAL A 68 -0.98 8.93 19.53
CA VAL A 68 -2.38 8.92 19.10
C VAL A 68 -2.84 7.51 18.71
N ILE A 69 -1.99 6.73 18.03
CA ILE A 69 -2.31 5.35 17.64
C ILE A 69 -2.46 4.46 18.87
N GLU A 70 -1.55 4.55 19.83
CA GLU A 70 -1.63 3.80 21.08
C GLU A 70 -2.89 4.18 21.89
N GLU A 71 -3.19 5.46 22.01
CA GLU A 71 -4.39 5.94 22.71
C GLU A 71 -5.70 5.46 22.05
N LYS A 72 -5.75 5.38 20.71
CA LYS A 72 -6.98 5.04 19.98
C LYS A 72 -7.15 3.56 19.69
N LEU A 73 -6.05 2.83 19.52
CA LEU A 73 -6.07 1.40 19.18
C LEU A 73 -5.63 0.51 20.35
N GLY A 74 -5.12 1.08 21.44
CA GLY A 74 -4.76 0.35 22.66
C GLY A 74 -5.93 -0.50 23.15
N GLY A 75 -5.66 -1.78 23.45
CA GLY A 75 -6.68 -2.74 23.88
C GLY A 75 -7.55 -3.33 22.76
N SER A 76 -7.44 -2.86 21.50
CA SER A 76 -8.21 -3.41 20.37
C SER A 76 -7.61 -4.67 19.73
N ALA A 77 -6.44 -5.13 20.24
CA ALA A 77 -5.57 -6.13 19.62
C ALA A 77 -5.00 -5.76 18.24
N LEU A 78 -5.34 -4.58 17.70
CA LEU A 78 -4.73 -4.05 16.48
C LEU A 78 -3.36 -3.45 16.84
N THR A 79 -2.31 -4.10 16.35
CA THR A 79 -0.93 -3.64 16.48
C THR A 79 -0.26 -3.61 15.11
N PHE A 80 0.50 -2.55 14.84
CA PHE A 80 1.28 -2.46 13.62
C PHE A 80 2.63 -3.16 13.83
N LYS A 81 3.01 -4.03 12.90
CA LYS A 81 4.30 -4.75 12.93
C LYS A 81 5.51 -3.88 12.55
N THR A 82 5.24 -2.70 11.98
CA THR A 82 6.23 -1.72 11.55
C THR A 82 5.83 -0.37 12.12
N GLY A 83 6.75 0.29 12.83
CA GLY A 83 6.61 1.69 13.22
C GLY A 83 6.77 2.64 12.04
N PHE A 84 6.41 3.91 12.25
CA PHE A 84 6.62 5.00 11.29
C PHE A 84 8.05 5.52 11.25
#